data_AF-A0A534MPS7-F1
#
_entry.id   AF-A0A534MPS7-F1
#
_cell.length_a   1.000
_cell.length_b   1.000
_cell.length_c   1.000
_cell.angle_alpha   90.00
_cell.angle_beta   90.00
_cell.angle_gamma   90.00
#
_symmetry.space_group_name_H-M   'P 1'
#
loop_
_entity.id
_entity.type
_entity.pdbx_description
1 polymer ?
#
loop_
_entity_poly.entity_id
_entity_poly.type
_entity_poly.pdbx_seq_one_letter_code
_entity_poly.pdbx_strand_id
1 'polypeptide(L)'
;MELAALAKYPFLREASAFIRAEKVSLEEILLEPAYARARNLGKARVLEALERGAASDRVAIVPADQLAQLLAYPVSRILVSALEDTYLIR
;
A
#
# COMPACT_ATOMS: atom_id res chain seq x y z
N MET A 1 -11.78 -2.90 -13.51
CA MET A 1 -11.34 -3.95 -12.57
C MET A 1 -11.93 -3.64 -11.22
N GLU A 2 -12.31 -4.68 -10.48
CA GLU A 2 -12.78 -4.53 -9.09
C GLU A 2 -11.67 -4.02 -8.16
N LEU A 3 -12.03 -3.20 -7.17
CA LEU A 3 -11.07 -2.64 -6.22
C LEU A 3 -10.30 -3.73 -5.44
N ALA A 4 -10.95 -4.86 -5.15
CA ALA A 4 -10.28 -6.03 -4.57
C ALA A 4 -9.12 -6.55 -5.43
N ALA A 5 -9.27 -6.56 -6.76
CA ALA A 5 -8.22 -6.99 -7.67
C ALA A 5 -7.08 -5.97 -7.74
N LEU A 6 -7.40 -4.68 -7.72
CA LEU A 6 -6.40 -3.61 -7.64
C LEU A 6 -5.60 -3.66 -6.34
N ALA A 7 -6.27 -3.87 -5.20
CA ALA A 7 -5.62 -4.01 -3.90
C ALA A 7 -4.73 -5.25 -3.82
N LYS A 8 -5.12 -6.34 -4.52
CA LYS A 8 -4.30 -7.55 -4.64
C LYS A 8 -3.07 -7.34 -5.52
N TYR A 9 -3.18 -6.53 -6.57
CA TYR A 9 -2.10 -6.25 -7.53
C TYR A 9 -1.85 -4.73 -7.66
N PRO A 10 -1.39 -4.07 -6.58
CA PRO A 10 -1.32 -2.61 -6.51
C PRO A 10 -0.20 -2.00 -7.36
N PHE A 11 0.68 -2.83 -7.94
CA PHE A 11 1.73 -2.45 -8.87
C PHE A 11 1.24 -2.34 -10.33
N LEU A 12 0.00 -2.73 -10.62
CA LEU A 12 -0.57 -2.61 -11.97
C LEU A 12 -0.82 -1.13 -12.34
N ARG A 13 -0.79 -0.83 -13.64
CA ARG A 13 -1.03 0.54 -14.14
C ARG A 13 -2.44 1.02 -13.79
N GLU A 14 -3.40 0.12 -13.81
CA GLU A 14 -4.81 0.35 -13.47
C GLU A 14 -4.98 0.72 -12.00
N ALA A 15 -4.17 0.15 -11.10
CA ALA A 15 -4.17 0.51 -9.68
C ALA A 15 -3.70 1.97 -9.49
N SER A 16 -2.62 2.35 -10.18
CA SER A 16 -2.15 3.74 -10.20
C SER A 16 -3.17 4.70 -10.84
N ALA A 17 -3.83 4.29 -11.92
CA ALA A 17 -4.88 5.08 -12.57
C ALA A 17 -6.09 5.29 -11.65
N PHE A 18 -6.50 4.25 -10.92
CA PHE A 18 -7.58 4.33 -9.93
C PHE A 18 -7.25 5.35 -8.84
N ILE A 19 -6.08 5.25 -8.19
CA ILE A 19 -5.68 6.19 -7.12
C ILE A 19 -5.68 7.65 -7.63
N ARG A 20 -5.18 7.88 -8.84
CA ARG A 20 -5.19 9.23 -9.45
C ARG A 20 -6.61 9.74 -9.71
N ALA A 21 -7.53 8.86 -10.11
CA ALA A 21 -8.92 9.23 -10.35
C ALA A 21 -9.67 9.61 -9.06
N GLU A 22 -9.33 8.96 -7.93
CA GLU A 22 -9.85 9.31 -6.59
C GLU A 22 -9.34 10.67 -6.08
N LYS A 23 -8.38 11.31 -6.76
CA LYS A 23 -7.79 12.61 -6.40
C LYS A 23 -7.21 12.68 -4.97
N VAL A 24 -6.84 11.53 -4.41
CA VAL A 24 -6.19 11.46 -3.10
C VAL A 24 -4.77 12.01 -3.21
N SER A 25 -4.48 13.05 -2.46
CA SER A 25 -3.16 13.67 -2.40
C SER A 25 -2.21 12.92 -1.46
N LEU A 26 -0.91 13.11 -1.67
CA LEU A 26 0.12 12.56 -0.77
C LEU A 26 -0.03 13.13 0.65
N GLU A 27 -0.31 14.43 0.77
CA GLU A 27 -0.48 15.11 2.06
C GLU A 27 -1.62 14.48 2.87
N GLU A 28 -2.76 14.21 2.23
CA GLU A 28 -3.88 13.52 2.86
C GLU A 28 -3.48 12.12 3.35
N ILE A 29 -2.80 11.32 2.52
CA ILE A 29 -2.35 9.97 2.90
C ILE A 29 -1.45 10.01 4.14
N LEU A 30 -0.59 11.02 4.25
CA LEU A 30 0.38 11.14 5.33
C LEU A 30 -0.23 11.70 6.62
N LEU A 31 -1.13 12.68 6.52
CA LEU A 31 -1.58 13.46 7.66
C LEU A 31 -3.00 13.09 8.14
N GLU A 32 -3.91 12.77 7.22
CA GLU A 32 -5.32 12.63 7.58
C GLU A 32 -5.58 11.31 8.34
N PRO A 33 -6.42 11.34 9.40
CA PRO A 33 -6.79 10.15 10.15
C PRO A 33 -7.49 9.08 9.30
N ALA A 34 -8.23 9.50 8.26
CA ALA A 34 -8.92 8.60 7.34
C ALA A 34 -7.98 7.57 6.67
N TYR A 35 -6.70 7.93 6.48
CA TYR A 35 -5.70 7.06 5.86
C TYR A 35 -4.77 6.38 6.87
N ALA A 36 -5.03 6.49 8.18
CA ALA A 36 -4.22 5.85 9.22
C ALA A 36 -4.14 4.32 9.03
N ARG A 37 -5.24 3.70 8.58
CA ARG A 37 -5.28 2.27 8.25
C ARG A 37 -4.30 1.91 7.12
N ALA A 38 -4.25 2.70 6.05
CA ALA A 38 -3.31 2.49 4.94
C ALA A 38 -1.86 2.64 5.40
N ARG A 39 -1.57 3.63 6.27
CA ARG A 39 -0.24 3.82 6.87
C ARG A 39 0.19 2.62 7.71
N ASN A 40 -0.70 2.14 8.59
CA ASN A 40 -0.44 0.99 9.45
C ASN A 40 -0.22 -0.29 8.62
N LEU A 41 -1.06 -0.53 7.62
CA LEU A 41 -0.90 -1.68 6.71
C LEU A 41 0.40 -1.59 5.91
N GLY A 42 0.74 -0.43 5.36
CA GLY A 42 1.99 -0.24 4.63
C GLY A 42 3.22 -0.49 5.51
N LYS A 43 3.23 0.02 6.74
CA LYS A 43 4.29 -0.27 7.72
C LYS A 43 4.38 -1.76 8.05
N ALA A 44 3.23 -2.40 8.32
CA ALA A 44 3.19 -3.84 8.64
C ALA A 44 3.74 -4.68 7.49
N ARG A 45 3.40 -4.35 6.23
CA ARG A 45 3.93 -5.03 5.05
C ARG A 45 5.45 -4.93 4.94
N VAL A 46 6.03 -3.76 5.23
CA VAL A 46 7.49 -3.58 5.21
C VAL A 46 8.15 -4.42 6.29
N LEU A 47 7.63 -4.38 7.53
CA LEU A 47 8.18 -5.15 8.64
C LEU A 47 8.08 -6.66 8.39
N GLU A 48 6.92 -7.13 7.93
CA GLU A 48 6.72 -8.54 7.58
C GLU A 48 7.67 -9.01 6.49
N ALA A 49 7.89 -8.19 5.45
CA ALA A 49 8.83 -8.49 4.39
C ALA A 49 10.28 -8.61 4.89
N LEU A 50 10.67 -7.75 5.83
CA LEU A 50 11.99 -7.78 6.46
C LEU A 50 12.17 -8.99 7.38
N GLU A 51 11.14 -9.36 8.13
CA GLU A 51 11.20 -10.45 9.11
C GLU A 51 11.09 -11.84 8.47
N ARG A 52 10.23 -11.98 7.45
CA ARG A 52 9.80 -13.28 6.91
C ARG A 52 10.14 -13.47 5.43
N GLY A 53 10.73 -12.47 4.78
CA GLY A 53 10.88 -12.43 3.33
C GLY A 53 9.53 -12.17 2.65
N ALA A 54 9.39 -12.55 1.37
CA ALA A 54 8.15 -12.35 0.62
C ALA A 54 7.01 -13.25 1.17
N ALA A 55 6.36 -12.83 2.25
CA ALA A 55 5.19 -13.49 2.79
C ALA A 55 4.00 -13.29 1.84
N SER A 56 3.40 -14.40 1.41
CA SER A 56 2.21 -14.44 0.56
C SER A 56 1.11 -15.24 1.26
N ASP A 57 0.74 -14.85 2.48
CA ASP A 57 -0.55 -15.29 3.00
C ASP A 57 -1.62 -14.35 2.44
N ARG A 58 -2.29 -14.86 1.41
CA ARG A 58 -3.35 -14.16 0.67
C ARG A 58 -4.59 -14.08 1.54
N VAL A 59 -4.61 -13.16 2.49
CA VAL A 59 -5.79 -12.90 3.31
C VAL A 59 -6.86 -12.27 2.41
N ALA A 60 -8.08 -12.79 2.50
CA ALA A 60 -9.23 -12.20 1.83
C ALA A 60 -9.39 -10.74 2.30
N ILE A 61 -9.36 -9.80 1.35
CA ILE A 61 -9.53 -8.38 1.66
C ILE A 61 -11.02 -8.11 1.83
N VAL A 62 -11.43 -7.82 3.06
CA VAL A 62 -12.80 -7.39 3.34
C VAL A 62 -13.11 -6.08 2.60
N PRO A 63 -14.33 -5.88 2.08
CA PRO A 63 -14.68 -4.70 1.28
C PRO A 63 -14.27 -3.36 1.92
N ALA A 64 -14.47 -3.22 3.23
CA ALA A 64 -14.13 -2.01 3.98
C ALA A 64 -12.63 -1.67 3.98
N ASP A 65 -11.75 -2.65 3.79
CA ASP A 65 -10.30 -2.44 3.83
C ASP A 65 -9.67 -2.31 2.43
N GLN A 66 -10.44 -2.47 1.34
CA GLN A 66 -9.87 -2.56 -0.01
C GLN A 66 -9.09 -1.31 -0.44
N LEU A 67 -9.62 -0.11 -0.17
CA LEU A 67 -8.91 1.13 -0.47
C LEU A 67 -7.64 1.26 0.40
N ALA A 68 -7.73 0.95 1.69
CA ALA A 68 -6.59 1.01 2.60
C ALA A 68 -5.48 0.04 2.20
N GLN A 69 -5.83 -1.16 1.74
CA GLN A 69 -4.89 -2.15 1.22
C GLN A 69 -4.24 -1.71 -0.10
N LEU A 70 -5.02 -1.10 -1.00
CA LEU A 70 -4.48 -0.51 -2.22
C LEU A 70 -3.46 0.59 -1.91
N LEU A 71 -3.79 1.51 -0.99
CA LEU A 71 -2.93 2.61 -0.58
C LEU A 71 -1.75 2.16 0.31
N ALA A 72 -1.83 1.00 0.95
CA ALA A 72 -0.72 0.43 1.71
C ALA A 72 0.53 0.19 0.83
N TYR A 73 0.35 -0.08 -0.46
CA TYR A 73 1.46 -0.26 -1.40
C TYR A 73 2.29 1.03 -1.61
N PRO A 74 1.73 2.17 -2.06
CA PRO A 74 2.50 3.40 -2.19
C PRO A 74 3.08 3.87 -0.85
N VAL A 75 2.36 3.70 0.27
CA VAL A 75 2.91 3.94 1.62
C VAL A 75 4.17 3.11 1.85
N SER A 76 4.11 1.80 1.58
CA SER A 76 5.27 0.91 1.75
C SER A 76 6.45 1.38 0.90
N ARG A 77 6.20 1.78 -0.36
CA ARG A 77 7.23 2.30 -1.27
C ARG A 77 7.86 3.60 -0.74
N ILE A 78 7.06 4.51 -0.21
CA ILE A 78 7.57 5.74 0.42
C ILE A 78 8.46 5.40 1.62
N LEU A 79 8.02 4.51 2.51
CA LEU A 79 8.78 4.11 3.70
C LEU A 79 10.15 3.54 3.34
N VAL A 80 10.21 2.57 2.43
CA VAL A 80 11.51 1.98 2.03
C VAL A 80 12.39 2.97 1.28
N SER A 81 11.79 3.89 0.51
CA SER A 81 12.54 4.92 -0.22
C SER A 81 13.16 5.95 0.72
N ALA A 82 12.48 6.29 1.81
CA ALA A 82 12.97 7.23 2.82
C ALA A 82 14.13 6.68 3.66
N LEU A 83 14.39 5.37 3.63
CA LEU A 83 15.53 4.75 4.31
C LEU A 83 16.83 4.84 3.50
N GLU A 84 16.75 5.23 2.22
CA GLU A 84 17.89 5.33 1.29
C GLU A 84 18.73 4.04 1.17
N ASP A 85 18.14 2.89 1.52
CA ASP A 85 18.77 1.58 1.41
C ASP A 85 18.47 0.96 0.04
N THR A 86 19.50 0.84 -0.80
CA THR A 86 19.37 0.33 -2.17
C THR A 86 18.85 -1.12 -2.22
N TYR A 87 19.11 -1.94 -1.19
CA TYR A 87 18.61 -3.30 -1.13
C TYR A 87 17.12 -3.37 -0.79
N LEU A 88 16.61 -2.42 -0.01
CA LEU A 88 15.18 -2.33 0.33
C LEU A 88 14.34 -1.63 -0.74
N ILE A 89 14.97 -0.76 -1.53
CA ILE A 89 14.31 0.00 -2.61
C ILE A 89 14.06 -0.85 -3.87
N ARG A 90 14.95 -1.81 -4.15
CA ARG A 90 14.89 -2.70 -5.32
C ARG A 90 13.71 -3.66 -5.25
#